data_AF-A0A3S5BBB1-F1
#
_entry.id   AF-A0A3S5BBB1-F1
#
_cell.length_a   1.000
_cell.length_b   1.000
_cell.length_c   1.000
_cell.angle_alpha   90.00
_cell.angle_beta   90.00
_cell.angle_gamma   90.00
#
_symmetry.space_group_name_H-M   'P 1'
#
loop_
_entity.id
_entity.type
_entity.pdbx_description
1 polymer ?
#
loop_
_entity_poly.entity_id
_entity_poly.type
_entity_poly.pdbx_seq_one_letter_code
_entity_poly.pdbx_strand_id
1 'polypeptide(L)'
;MFKACVVKEPSLPVPSSAVLAALQDQAEPEEKERWLKAGCTQTPSGDVFVWHLGDCPVAPRALLPYLVAASHDLTHTFYGGICDVVSGMWFAPGFSSIAAKYV
;
A
#
# COMPACT_ATOMS: atom_id res chain seq x y z
N MET A 1 -31.65 17.68 16.72
CA MET A 1 -30.58 17.86 15.72
C MET A 1 -29.60 16.70 15.85
N PHE A 2 -29.68 15.72 14.95
CA PHE A 2 -28.71 14.62 14.92
C PHE A 2 -27.45 15.12 14.23
N LYS A 3 -26.36 15.23 14.98
CA LYS A 3 -25.04 15.55 14.46
C LYS A 3 -24.57 14.30 13.73
N ALA A 4 -24.54 14.34 12.40
CA ALA A 4 -23.95 13.25 11.63
C ALA A 4 -22.47 13.15 12.02
N CYS A 5 -22.11 12.13 12.80
CA CYS A 5 -20.72 11.70 12.87
C CYS A 5 -20.38 11.23 11.46
N VAL A 6 -19.59 12.02 10.74
CA VAL A 6 -18.88 11.57 9.56
C VAL A 6 -17.99 10.43 10.03
N VAL A 7 -18.43 9.19 9.81
CA VAL A 7 -17.60 8.01 9.97
C VAL A 7 -16.52 8.18 8.92
N LYS A 8 -15.37 8.69 9.34
CA LYS A 8 -14.17 8.70 8.49
C LYS A 8 -13.89 7.23 8.23
N GLU A 9 -14.10 6.78 7.00
CA GLU A 9 -13.77 5.41 6.61
C GLU A 9 -12.34 5.12 7.09
N PRO A 10 -12.10 3.95 7.70
CA PRO A 10 -10.77 3.59 8.17
C PRO A 10 -9.84 3.47 6.95
N SER A 11 -9.19 4.58 6.60
CA SER A 11 -8.21 4.66 5.52
C SER A 11 -6.84 4.32 6.11
N LEU A 12 -6.11 3.40 5.48
CA LEU A 12 -4.72 3.17 5.83
C LEU A 12 -3.93 4.49 5.73
N PRO A 13 -3.00 4.75 6.66
CA PRO A 13 -2.16 5.92 6.57
C PRO A 13 -1.32 5.83 5.28
N VAL A 14 -1.63 6.71 4.32
CA VAL A 14 -0.86 6.81 3.07
C VAL A 14 0.37 7.67 3.35
N PRO A 15 1.60 7.16 3.22
CA PRO A 15 2.80 7.98 3.32
C PRO A 15 2.76 9.10 2.27
N SER A 16 3.38 10.25 2.55
CA SER A 16 3.48 11.31 1.56
C SER A 16 4.18 10.81 0.29
N SER A 17 3.89 11.44 -0.85
CA SER A 17 4.49 11.07 -2.15
C SER A 17 6.03 11.05 -2.10
N ALA A 18 6.65 11.99 -1.36
CA ALA A 18 8.10 12.03 -1.17
C ALA A 18 8.64 10.81 -0.39
N VAL A 19 7.95 10.40 0.68
CA VAL A 19 8.35 9.22 1.47
C VAL A 19 8.14 7.94 0.66
N LEU A 20 7.02 7.84 -0.06
CA LEU A 20 6.74 6.69 -0.92
C LEU A 20 7.76 6.57 -2.05
N ALA A 21 8.06 7.67 -2.74
CA ALA A 21 9.10 7.70 -3.78
C ALA A 21 10.46 7.26 -3.22
N ALA A 22 10.87 7.78 -2.05
CA ALA A 22 12.12 7.38 -1.40
C ALA A 22 12.15 5.89 -1.01
N LEU A 23 11.02 5.30 -0.59
CA LEU A 23 10.91 3.88 -0.31
C LEU A 23 10.97 3.03 -1.59
N GLN A 24 10.33 3.49 -2.67
CA GLN A 24 10.37 2.81 -3.97
C GLN A 24 11.76 2.90 -4.61
N ASP A 25 12.46 4.02 -4.46
CA ASP A 25 13.82 4.19 -4.95
C ASP A 25 14.83 3.31 -4.23
N GLN A 26 14.59 3.01 -2.95
CA GLN A 26 15.40 2.06 -2.17
C GLN A 26 15.04 0.60 -2.41
N ALA A 27 13.98 0.29 -3.17
CA ALA A 27 13.64 -1.09 -3.49
C ALA A 27 14.72 -1.75 -4.33
N GLU A 28 14.93 -3.05 -4.06
CA GLU A 28 15.93 -3.85 -4.74
C GLU A 28 15.69 -3.87 -6.26
N PRO A 29 16.74 -3.94 -7.09
CA PRO A 29 16.59 -3.97 -8.56
C PRO A 29 15.67 -5.11 -9.02
N GLU A 30 15.77 -6.29 -8.40
CA GLU A 30 14.90 -7.44 -8.70
C GLU A 30 13.43 -7.17 -8.41
N GLU A 31 13.15 -6.37 -7.39
CA GLU A 31 11.79 -5.98 -7.02
C GLU A 31 11.20 -5.03 -8.06
N LYS A 32 11.99 -4.02 -8.46
CA LYS A 32 11.61 -3.08 -9.53
C LYS A 32 11.41 -3.79 -10.88
N GLU A 33 12.23 -4.80 -11.19
CA GLU A 33 12.06 -5.61 -12.40
C GLU A 33 10.72 -6.36 -12.39
N ARG A 34 10.28 -6.86 -11.23
CA ARG A 34 8.96 -7.49 -11.10
C ARG A 34 7.83 -6.48 -11.30
N TRP A 35 7.98 -5.25 -10.81
CA TRP A 35 6.99 -4.19 -11.03
C TRP A 35 6.86 -3.86 -12.53
N LEU A 36 8.00 -3.72 -13.22
CA LEU A 36 8.02 -3.52 -14.67
C LEU A 36 7.34 -4.69 -15.42
N LYS A 37 7.64 -5.93 -15.06
CA LYS A 37 6.99 -7.12 -15.63
C LYS A 37 5.48 -7.17 -15.35
N ALA A 38 5.04 -6.63 -14.21
CA ALA A 38 3.63 -6.49 -13.87
C ALA A 38 2.94 -5.31 -14.61
N GLY A 39 3.69 -4.51 -15.38
CA GLY A 39 3.16 -3.35 -16.11
C GLY A 39 3.12 -2.06 -15.29
N CYS A 40 3.86 -1.98 -14.18
CA CYS A 40 3.93 -0.76 -13.39
C CYS A 40 4.71 0.34 -14.14
N THR A 41 4.31 1.58 -13.97
CA THR A 41 4.91 2.76 -14.58
C THR A 41 5.21 3.83 -13.55
N GLN A 42 6.26 4.62 -13.76
CA GLN A 42 6.49 5.81 -12.96
C GLN A 42 5.66 6.98 -13.47
N THR A 43 4.97 7.66 -12.55
CA THR A 43 4.24 8.90 -12.84
C THR A 43 4.78 10.03 -11.97
N PRO A 44 4.84 11.26 -12.51
CA PRO A 44 5.26 12.42 -11.73
C PRO A 44 4.19 12.75 -10.68
N SER A 45 4.62 12.99 -9.44
CA SER A 45 3.79 13.38 -8.31
C SER A 45 4.44 14.56 -7.59
N GLY A 46 4.28 15.76 -8.13
CA GLY A 46 5.05 16.93 -7.73
C GLY A 46 6.48 16.85 -8.26
N ASP A 47 7.47 16.99 -7.39
CA ASP A 47 8.90 16.94 -7.75
C ASP A 47 9.51 15.53 -7.73
N VAL A 48 8.70 14.50 -7.47
CA VAL A 48 9.15 13.10 -7.37
C VAL A 48 8.41 12.20 -8.35
N PHE A 49 8.98 11.03 -8.63
CA PHE A 49 8.34 9.98 -9.43
C PHE A 49 7.91 8.83 -8.54
N VAL A 50 6.69 8.36 -8.74
CA VAL A 50 6.11 7.25 -7.96
C VAL A 50 5.67 6.15 -8.92
N TRP A 51 6.02 4.92 -8.59
CA TRP A 51 5.56 3.73 -9.31
C TRP A 51 4.08 3.45 -9.01
N HIS A 52 3.33 3.20 -10.06
CA HIS A 52 1.90 2.86 -10.02
C HIS A 52 1.59 1.68 -10.94
N LEU A 53 0.54 0.93 -10.62
CA LEU A 53 -0.16 0.03 -11.53
C LEU A 53 -1.58 0.54 -11.71
N GLY A 54 -1.88 1.12 -12.88
CA GLY A 54 -3.11 1.88 -13.07
C GLY A 54 -3.17 3.05 -12.09
N ASP A 55 -4.27 3.15 -11.33
CA ASP A 55 -4.46 4.19 -10.31
C ASP A 55 -3.88 3.81 -8.93
N CYS A 56 -3.36 2.59 -8.76
CA CYS A 56 -2.87 2.12 -7.48
C CYS A 56 -1.35 2.34 -7.32
N PRO A 57 -0.88 3.02 -6.26
CA PRO A 57 0.55 3.11 -5.97
C PRO A 57 1.14 1.73 -5.65
N VAL A 58 2.38 1.51 -6.07
CA VAL A 58 3.11 0.28 -5.75
C VAL A 58 3.64 0.34 -4.33
N ALA A 59 3.28 -0.63 -3.50
CA ALA A 59 3.83 -0.78 -2.16
C ALA A 59 5.14 -1.60 -2.22
N PRO A 60 6.31 -1.01 -1.92
CA PRO A 60 7.55 -1.77 -1.85
C PRO A 60 7.54 -2.73 -0.66
N ARG A 61 8.35 -3.78 -0.73
CA ARG A 61 8.43 -4.85 0.28
C ARG A 61 8.67 -4.31 1.69
N ALA A 62 9.47 -3.26 1.82
CA ALA A 62 9.75 -2.59 3.09
C ALA A 62 8.50 -1.95 3.73
N LEU A 63 7.49 -1.57 2.93
CA LEU A 63 6.24 -0.97 3.38
C LEU A 63 5.21 -2.03 3.82
N LEU A 64 5.32 -3.27 3.32
CA LEU A 64 4.31 -4.32 3.54
C LEU A 64 4.05 -4.63 5.04
N PRO A 65 5.06 -4.75 5.93
CA PRO A 65 4.82 -4.96 7.36
C PRO A 65 4.01 -3.84 8.02
N TYR A 66 4.24 -2.58 7.60
CA TYR A 66 3.49 -1.44 8.12
C TYR A 66 2.04 -1.45 7.64
N LEU A 67 1.80 -1.83 6.38
CA LEU A 67 0.45 -2.00 5.86
C LEU A 67 -0.30 -3.11 6.59
N VAL A 68 0.36 -4.21 6.94
CA VAL A 68 -0.24 -5.25 7.78
C VAL A 68 -0.61 -4.73 9.16
N ALA A 69 0.30 -4.04 9.86
CA ALA A 69 0.00 -3.49 11.18
C ALA A 69 -1.16 -2.48 11.14
N ALA A 70 -1.12 -1.55 10.18
CA ALA A 70 -2.15 -0.53 10.03
C ALA A 70 -3.52 -1.12 9.64
N SER A 71 -3.56 -2.17 8.82
CA SER A 71 -4.82 -2.83 8.42
C SER A 71 -5.37 -3.76 9.50
N HIS A 72 -4.49 -4.39 10.28
CA HIS A 72 -4.86 -5.24 11.40
C HIS A 72 -5.66 -4.46 12.46
N ASP A 73 -5.19 -3.26 12.82
CA ASP A 73 -5.86 -2.40 13.80
C ASP A 73 -7.22 -1.86 13.31
N LEU A 74 -7.43 -1.79 11.98
CA LEU A 74 -8.68 -1.33 11.38
C LEU A 74 -9.74 -2.41 11.23
N THR A 75 -9.32 -3.67 11.05
CA THR A 75 -10.23 -4.77 10.65
C THR A 75 -10.55 -5.74 11.79
N HIS A 76 -9.96 -5.55 12.98
CA HIS A 76 -10.09 -6.47 14.11
C HIS A 76 -9.86 -7.95 13.66
N THR A 77 -8.66 -8.20 13.12
CA THR A 77 -8.02 -9.54 13.11
C THR A 77 -8.44 -10.53 12.01
N PHE A 78 -9.19 -10.16 10.97
CA PHE A 78 -9.48 -11.11 9.87
C PHE A 78 -8.55 -10.93 8.65
N TYR A 79 -7.79 -11.98 8.32
CA TYR A 79 -6.85 -12.02 7.19
C TYR A 79 -7.46 -11.56 5.86
N GLY A 80 -8.70 -11.96 5.58
CA GLY A 80 -9.41 -11.55 4.37
C GLY A 80 -9.66 -10.04 4.32
N GLY A 81 -10.09 -9.45 5.45
CA GLY A 81 -10.33 -8.01 5.54
C GLY A 81 -9.05 -7.19 5.38
N ILE A 82 -7.92 -7.67 5.92
CA ILE A 82 -6.61 -7.06 5.72
C ILE A 82 -6.22 -7.03 4.24
N CYS A 83 -6.37 -8.17 3.54
CA CYS A 83 -6.06 -8.26 2.11
C CYS A 83 -6.97 -7.37 1.25
N ASP A 84 -8.27 -7.32 1.58
CA ASP A 84 -9.25 -6.52 0.84
C ASP A 84 -8.98 -5.02 0.97
N VAL A 85 -8.70 -4.54 2.20
CA VAL A 85 -8.39 -3.12 2.46
C VAL A 85 -7.10 -2.70 1.73
N VAL A 86 -6.06 -3.53 1.76
CA VAL A 86 -4.80 -3.19 1.09
C VAL A 86 -4.92 -3.25 -0.43
N SER A 87 -5.60 -4.26 -0.98
CA SER A 87 -5.77 -4.41 -2.44
C SER A 87 -6.63 -3.31 -3.05
N GLY A 88 -7.54 -2.71 -2.28
CA GLY A 88 -8.35 -1.57 -2.72
C GLY A 88 -7.58 -0.25 -2.83
N MET A 89 -6.39 -0.14 -2.24
CA MET A 89 -5.61 1.11 -2.18
C MET A 89 -4.18 0.99 -2.73
N TRP A 90 -3.64 -0.22 -2.83
CA TRP A 90 -2.24 -0.47 -3.15
C TRP A 90 -2.09 -1.62 -4.13
N PHE A 91 -1.16 -1.47 -5.07
CA PHE A 91 -0.56 -2.64 -5.71
C PHE A 91 0.54 -3.17 -4.80
N ALA A 92 0.24 -4.21 -4.04
CA ALA A 92 1.13 -4.74 -3.00
C ALA A 92 1.59 -6.19 -3.32
N PRO A 93 2.57 -6.36 -4.25
CA PRO A 93 3.02 -7.67 -4.67
C PRO A 93 3.65 -8.46 -3.51
N GLY A 94 3.13 -9.67 -3.24
CA GLY A 94 3.60 -10.51 -2.14
C GLY A 94 3.02 -10.17 -0.77
N PHE A 95 2.06 -9.23 -0.69
CA PHE A 95 1.42 -8.84 0.56
C PHE A 95 0.72 -10.00 1.27
N SER A 96 -0.03 -10.83 0.53
CA SER A 96 -0.76 -12.00 1.09
C SER A 96 0.15 -12.94 1.87
N SER A 97 1.33 -13.26 1.32
CA SER A 97 2.34 -14.09 1.99
C SER A 97 2.92 -13.46 3.25
N ILE A 98 2.92 -12.12 3.36
CA ILE A 98 3.35 -11.41 4.56
C ILE A 98 2.21 -11.35 5.56
N ALA A 99 1.02 -10.91 5.13
CA ALA A 99 -0.18 -10.85 5.96
C ALA A 99 -0.46 -12.19 6.66
N ALA A 100 -0.27 -13.33 5.98
CA ALA A 100 -0.50 -14.66 6.55
C ALA A 100 0.41 -15.00 7.75
N LYS A 101 1.48 -14.23 8.00
CA LYS A 101 2.35 -14.40 9.17
C LYS A 101 1.88 -13.63 10.40
N TYR A 102 0.92 -12.72 10.24
CA TYR A 102 0.46 -11.80 11.29
C TYR A 102 -0.98 -12.07 11.75
N VAL A 103 -1.63 -13.11 11.21
CA VAL A 103 -2.98 -13.55 11.57
C VAL A 103 -2.94 -14.98 12.09
#